data_AF-A0A7C3IZE2-F1
#
_entry.id   AF-A0A7C3IZE2-F1
#
_cell.length_a   1.000
_cell.length_b   1.000
_cell.length_c   1.000
_cell.angle_alpha   90.00
_cell.angle_beta   90.00
_cell.angle_gamma   90.00
#
_symmetry.space_group_name_H-M   'P 1'
#
loop_
_entity.id
_entity.type
_entity.pdbx_description
1 polymer ?
#
loop_
_entity_poly.entity_id
_entity_poly.type
_entity_poly.pdbx_seq_one_letter_code
_entity_poly.pdbx_strand_id
1 'polypeptide(L)'
;MQDLNFGRIERLVVLNGEPVFEPAPRVVREVKFGGENGPRPELGAGDFALKAQVVELFERLDRLGDATLECLEVKHGLPFRMHVEEPAFT
;
A
#
# COMPACT_ATOMS: atom_id res chain seq x y z
N MET A 1 -0.81 4.21 -5.61
CA MET A 1 0.39 3.34 -5.39
C MET A 1 1.29 3.27 -6.63
N GLN A 2 0.72 3.26 -7.85
CA GLN A 2 1.51 3.26 -9.09
C GLN A 2 2.50 4.43 -9.17
N ASP A 3 2.08 5.65 -8.77
CA ASP A 3 2.96 6.83 -8.73
C ASP A 3 4.12 6.70 -7.73
N LEU A 4 3.91 5.95 -6.64
CA LEU A 4 4.96 5.71 -5.63
C LEU A 4 6.05 4.79 -6.19
N ASN A 5 5.66 3.80 -7.00
CA ASN A 5 6.50 2.75 -7.59
C ASN A 5 7.26 1.89 -6.57
N PHE A 6 8.22 2.47 -5.85
CA PHE A 6 8.92 1.87 -4.73
C PHE A 6 8.85 2.78 -3.52
N GLY A 7 8.50 2.22 -2.37
CA GLY A 7 8.45 2.96 -1.13
C GLY A 7 7.49 2.35 -0.13
N ARG A 8 7.03 3.18 0.80
CA ARG A 8 6.07 2.80 1.82
C ARG A 8 5.12 3.92 2.17
N ILE A 9 3.91 3.54 2.58
CA ILE A 9 2.90 4.42 3.17
C ILE A 9 2.88 4.08 4.66
N GLU A 10 3.10 5.06 5.52
CA GLU A 10 3.22 4.87 6.96
C GLU A 10 2.04 5.49 7.71
N ARG A 11 1.66 4.83 8.82
CA ARG A 11 0.55 5.24 9.71
C ARG A 11 -0.76 5.43 8.94
N LEU A 12 -1.08 4.49 8.06
CA LEU A 12 -2.34 4.51 7.33
C LEU A 12 -3.45 4.01 8.24
N VAL A 13 -4.40 4.89 8.56
CA VAL A 13 -5.59 4.54 9.32
C VAL A 13 -6.58 3.84 8.39
N VAL A 14 -7.22 2.79 8.88
CA VAL A 14 -8.27 2.04 8.22
C VAL A 14 -9.49 2.09 9.12
N LEU A 15 -10.64 2.49 8.57
CA LEU A 15 -11.92 2.53 9.27
C LEU A 15 -12.95 1.75 8.47
N ASN A 16 -13.61 0.78 9.08
CA ASN A 16 -14.57 -0.12 8.43
C ASN A 16 -14.02 -0.79 7.16
N GLY A 17 -12.74 -1.17 7.18
CA GLY A 17 -12.05 -1.76 6.02
C GLY A 17 -11.56 -0.75 4.98
N GLU A 18 -11.88 0.54 5.13
CA GLU A 18 -11.54 1.57 4.17
C GLU A 18 -10.34 2.42 4.63
N PRO A 19 -9.34 2.65 3.77
CA PRO A 19 -8.21 3.52 4.10
C PRO A 19 -8.63 4.99 4.19
N VAL A 20 -8.21 5.66 5.27
CA VAL A 20 -8.47 7.08 5.52
C VAL A 20 -7.27 7.91 5.09
N PHE A 21 -7.52 8.93 4.26
CA PHE A 21 -6.49 9.83 3.73
C PHE A 21 -6.55 11.24 4.32
N GLU A 22 -7.37 11.46 5.34
CA GLU A 22 -7.44 12.72 6.05
C GLU A 22 -7.26 12.50 7.55
N PRO A 23 -6.13 12.95 8.14
CA PRO A 23 -5.02 13.65 7.48
C PRO A 23 -4.25 12.73 6.50
N ALA A 24 -3.60 13.33 5.51
CA ALA A 24 -2.81 12.59 4.51
C ALA A 24 -1.76 11.67 5.17
N PRO A 25 -1.68 10.39 4.79
CA PRO A 25 -0.71 9.46 5.36
C PRO A 25 0.71 9.86 4.94
N ARG A 26 1.70 9.48 5.73
CA ARG A 26 3.09 9.77 5.39
C ARG A 26 3.56 8.83 4.29
N VAL A 27 3.99 9.37 3.16
CA VAL A 27 4.52 8.58 2.04
C VAL A 27 6.03 8.76 1.97
N VAL A 28 6.77 7.64 1.98
CA VAL A 28 8.23 7.61 1.85
C VAL A 28 8.59 6.88 0.56
N ARG A 29 9.14 7.60 -0.41
CA ARG A 29 9.59 7.02 -1.68
C ARG A 29 10.99 6.42 -1.54
N GLU A 30 11.17 5.23 -2.08
CA GLU A 30 12.48 4.60 -2.22
C GLU A 30 13.12 5.02 -3.55
N VAL A 31 14.38 5.41 -3.51
CA VAL A 31 15.19 5.75 -4.69
C VAL A 31 16.40 4.83 -4.73
N LYS A 32 16.49 4.00 -5.77
CA LYS A 32 17.55 3.01 -5.95
C LYS A 32 18.69 3.58 -6.78
N PHE A 33 19.88 3.74 -6.21
CA PHE A 33 21.05 4.14 -7.00
C PHE A 33 21.51 3.00 -7.91
N GLY A 34 21.71 3.29 -9.20
CA GLY A 34 22.11 2.29 -10.21
C GLY A 34 21.03 1.25 -10.54
N GLY A 35 19.80 1.40 -10.02
CA GLY A 35 18.68 0.50 -10.25
C GLY A 35 17.52 1.15 -11.02
N GLU A 36 16.53 0.34 -11.37
CA GLU A 36 15.32 0.84 -12.03
C GLU A 36 14.42 1.60 -11.04
N ASN A 37 14.14 2.88 -11.35
CA ASN A 37 13.19 3.73 -10.64
C ASN A 37 12.04 4.23 -11.53
N GLY A 38 12.07 3.88 -12.83
CA GLY A 38 11.18 4.42 -13.85
C GLY A 38 9.73 3.97 -13.69
N PRO A 39 8.77 4.74 -14.21
CA PRO A 39 7.37 4.37 -14.19
C PRO A 39 7.14 3.07 -14.97
N ARG A 40 6.16 2.28 -14.54
CA ARG A 40 5.77 1.06 -15.23
C ARG A 40 5.17 1.43 -16.61
N PRO A 41 5.59 0.80 -17.72
CA PRO A 41 4.99 1.04 -19.05
C PRO A 41 3.51 0.61 -19.14
N GLU A 42 3.03 -0.13 -18.15
CA GLU A 42 1.64 -0.60 -18.02
C GLU A 42 0.64 0.54 -17.69
N LEU A 43 1.11 1.78 -17.49
CA LEU A 43 0.27 2.96 -17.25
C LEU A 43 -0.73 3.28 -18.40
N GLY A 44 -0.58 2.65 -19.57
CA GLY A 44 -1.43 2.86 -20.75
C GLY A 44 -2.41 1.73 -21.08
N ALA A 45 -2.43 0.63 -20.31
CA ALA A 45 -3.35 -0.48 -20.55
C ALA A 45 -4.61 -0.29 -19.70
N GLY A 46 -5.68 0.22 -20.32
CA GLY A 46 -6.98 0.50 -19.70
C GLY A 46 -7.75 -0.72 -19.16
N ASP A 47 -7.14 -1.91 -19.13
CA ASP A 47 -7.68 -3.13 -18.54
C ASP A 47 -6.74 -3.61 -17.43
N PHE A 48 -6.75 -2.91 -16.30
CA PHE A 48 -6.09 -3.37 -15.09
C PHE A 48 -7.01 -4.40 -14.44
N ALA A 49 -6.98 -5.65 -14.91
CA ALA A 49 -7.39 -6.75 -14.04
C ALA A 49 -6.60 -6.58 -12.74
N LEU A 50 -7.30 -6.31 -11.65
CA LEU A 50 -6.70 -5.93 -10.38
C LEU A 50 -5.68 -7.02 -10.02
N LYS A 51 -4.39 -6.68 -10.02
CA LYS A 51 -3.35 -7.68 -9.75
C LYS A 51 -3.62 -8.29 -8.38
N ALA A 52 -3.43 -9.60 -8.24
CA ALA A 52 -3.85 -10.37 -7.05
C ALA A 52 -3.42 -9.73 -5.72
N GLN A 53 -2.28 -9.04 -5.68
CA GLN A 53 -1.80 -8.31 -4.49
C GLN A 53 -2.73 -7.19 -4.02
N VAL A 54 -3.39 -6.49 -4.96
CA VAL A 54 -4.33 -5.41 -4.64
C VAL A 54 -5.65 -5.99 -4.13
N VAL A 55 -6.10 -7.11 -4.73
CA VAL A 55 -7.27 -7.85 -4.22
C VAL A 55 -7.01 -8.35 -2.80
N GLU A 56 -5.87 -9.00 -2.58
CA GLU A 56 -5.46 -9.52 -1.26
C GLU A 56 -5.33 -8.40 -0.23
N LEU A 57 -4.81 -7.22 -0.62
CA LEU A 57 -4.79 -6.06 0.26
C LEU A 57 -6.20 -5.68 0.70
N PHE A 58 -7.14 -5.47 -0.23
CA PHE A 58 -8.51 -5.07 0.12
C PHE A 58 -9.22 -6.13 0.98
N GLU A 59 -9.13 -7.42 0.63
CA GLU A 59 -9.67 -8.51 1.44
C GLU A 59 -9.08 -8.54 2.86
N ARG A 60 -7.85 -8.07 3.03
CA ARG A 60 -7.20 -8.00 4.34
C ARG A 60 -7.63 -6.76 5.12
N LEU A 61 -7.82 -5.61 4.47
CA LEU A 61 -8.38 -4.43 5.11
C LEU A 61 -9.82 -4.68 5.57
N ASP A 62 -10.66 -5.29 4.72
CA ASP A 62 -12.04 -5.67 5.06
C ASP A 62 -12.10 -6.56 6.31
N ARG A 63 -11.15 -7.50 6.45
CA ARG A 63 -11.04 -8.38 7.62
C ARG A 63 -10.49 -7.69 8.86
N LEU A 64 -9.63 -6.67 8.70
CA LEU A 64 -9.11 -5.89 9.82
C LEU A 64 -10.18 -4.99 10.43
N GLY A 65 -11.09 -4.43 9.61
CA GLY A 65 -12.08 -3.46 10.05
C GLY A 65 -11.42 -2.14 10.44
N ASP A 66 -11.34 -1.86 11.73
CA ASP A 66 -10.70 -0.65 12.27
C ASP A 66 -9.28 -0.98 12.72
N ALA A 67 -8.29 -0.37 12.08
CA ALA A 67 -6.88 -0.63 12.37
C ALA A 67 -5.97 0.55 11.99
N THR A 68 -4.74 0.53 12.51
CA THR A 68 -3.66 1.36 12.00
C THR A 68 -2.60 0.45 11.38
N LEU A 69 -2.34 0.65 10.09
CA LEU A 69 -1.17 0.06 9.45
C LEU A 69 0.04 0.92 9.79
N GLU A 70 0.99 0.34 10.51
CA GLU A 70 2.27 1.02 10.76
C GLU A 70 2.95 1.34 9.43
N CYS A 71 2.93 0.37 8.50
CA CYS A 71 3.61 0.47 7.22
C CYS A 71 2.97 -0.42 6.16
N LEU A 72 2.70 0.12 4.97
CA LEU A 72 2.37 -0.59 3.75
C LEU A 72 3.50 -0.39 2.74
N GLU A 73 4.26 -1.45 2.48
CA GLU A 73 5.33 -1.46 1.48
C GLU A 73 4.76 -1.64 0.07
N VAL A 74 5.30 -0.85 -0.86
CA VAL A 74 4.95 -0.86 -2.27
C VAL A 74 6.20 -1.16 -3.10
N LYS A 75 6.09 -2.12 -4.01
CA LYS A 75 7.15 -2.45 -5.00
C LYS A 75 6.53 -2.54 -6.39
N HIS A 76 7.20 -1.94 -7.38
CA HIS A 76 6.70 -1.88 -8.75
C HIS A 76 5.24 -1.38 -8.85
N GLY A 77 4.87 -0.45 -7.98
CA GLY A 77 3.53 0.15 -7.89
C GLY A 77 2.46 -0.72 -7.23
N LEU A 78 2.82 -1.90 -6.71
CA LEU A 78 1.90 -2.86 -6.10
C LEU A 78 2.15 -3.02 -4.59
N PRO A 79 1.10 -3.32 -3.81
CA PRO A 79 1.25 -3.80 -2.44
C PRO A 79 2.21 -5.00 -2.41
N PHE A 80 3.14 -4.97 -1.47
CA PHE A 80 4.11 -6.05 -1.28
C PHE A 80 4.01 -6.67 0.11
N ARG A 81 3.86 -5.83 1.13
CA ARG A 81 3.77 -6.26 2.54
C ARG A 81 3.12 -5.15 3.37
N MET A 82 2.43 -5.52 4.44
CA MET A 82 1.97 -4.56 5.45
C MET A 82 2.37 -5.02 6.85
N HIS A 83 2.52 -4.06 7.75
CA HIS A 83 2.65 -4.24 9.20
C HIS A 83 1.44 -3.59 9.86
N VAL A 84 0.77 -4.36 10.72
CA VAL A 84 -0.43 -3.93 11.45
C VAL A 84 -0.04 -3.82 12.91
N GLU A 85 -0.42 -2.71 13.53
CA GLU A 85 -0.30 -2.56 14.98
C GLU A 85 -1.45 -3.31 15.65
N GLU A 86 -1.13 -4.29 16.49
CA GLU A 86 -2.09 -5.07 17.27
C GLU A 86 -1.76 -4.95 18.76
N PRO A 87 -2.76 -4.86 19.65
CA PRO A 87 -2.51 -4.88 21.09
C PRO A 87 -1.89 -6.22 21.51
N ALA A 88 -0.82 -6.17 22.30
CA ALA A 88 -0.23 -7.38 22.85
C ALA A 88 -1.21 -8.02 23.84
N PHE A 89 -1.72 -9.21 23.48
CA PHE A 89 -2.52 -10.16 24.28
C PHE A 89 -3.44 -9.51 25.35
N THR A 90 -4.73 -9.37 25.04
CA THR A 90 -5.76 -9.17 26.07
C THR A 90 -6.16 -10.48 26.72
#